data_AF-A0A162K3A7-F1
#
_entry.id   AF-A0A162K3A7-F1
#
_cell.length_a   1.000
_cell.length_b   1.000
_cell.length_c   1.000
_cell.angle_alpha   90.00
_cell.angle_beta   90.00
_cell.angle_gamma   90.00
#
_symmetry.space_group_name_H-M   'P 1'
#
loop_
_entity.id
_entity.type
_entity.pdbx_description
1 polymer ?
#
loop_
_entity_poly.entity_id
_entity_poly.type
_entity_poly.pdbx_seq_one_letter_code
_entity_poly.pdbx_strand_id
1 'polypeptide(L)'
;MRFSVQHLSFFVIQVESRDGQAVKSYKHYQTLDEQEYIDSEISKFLDGEFTRTAKRKVEKNPNSEQPPTKIGRFIVEPGHDLDSNPNFNLFLRLRTTDNKEDYKNACDDLLRSYLDTSAVRGGALIIVQSVLATHLDDPFIFVFKCDFEQKIARISDEKSLVSQVEMAINAKNMKSIQYPYMPEEGIVEDWELKIHQSSHARYFEDFLKFVTYEQSIPEIVNEHVMEFVQTYVENKWPDSSHEERHQEERELELWAASDKRNLQEKWEPEQVVEAATRIIEIKPEIEIKFKLGETFIKGFLADYGDKIHLTKLRDGYAVIIEGDAFTFDKSYSPVELLQPESFRSVSERLLQSPNVADDDLEEE
;
A
#
# COMPACT_ATOMS: atom_id res chain seq x y z
N MET A 1 0.22 20.93 12.59
CA MET A 1 0.55 19.95 13.65
C MET A 1 1.83 20.36 14.34
N ARG A 2 1.81 20.49 15.67
CA ARG A 2 2.99 20.73 16.51
C ARG A 2 2.97 19.67 17.60
N PHE A 3 3.91 18.73 17.52
CA PHE A 3 4.07 17.67 18.51
C PHE A 3 5.08 18.14 19.55
N SER A 4 4.72 18.02 20.82
CA SER A 4 5.61 18.27 21.96
C SER A 4 6.12 16.93 22.46
N VAL A 5 7.45 16.72 22.41
CA VAL A 5 8.07 15.47 22.87
C VAL A 5 8.09 15.45 24.39
N GLN A 6 7.59 14.36 24.98
CA GLN A 6 7.68 14.09 26.41
C GLN A 6 8.92 13.24 26.71
N HIS A 7 9.12 12.18 25.93
CA HIS A 7 10.28 11.32 26.04
C HIS A 7 10.75 10.84 24.66
N LEU A 8 12.06 10.67 24.51
CA LEU A 8 12.68 10.09 23.33
C LEU A 8 13.79 9.12 23.74
N SER A 9 13.79 7.90 23.21
CA SER A 9 14.89 6.96 23.39
C SER A 9 15.57 6.65 22.06
N PHE A 10 16.90 6.67 22.06
CA PHE A 10 17.74 6.46 20.89
C PHE A 10 18.59 5.19 21.01
N PHE A 11 18.50 4.34 19.98
CA PHE A 11 19.23 3.08 19.91
C PHE A 11 19.95 2.93 18.57
N VAL A 12 21.10 2.26 18.60
CA VAL A 12 21.78 1.78 17.40
C VAL A 12 21.74 0.27 17.38
N ILE A 13 21.30 -0.28 16.26
CA ILE A 13 21.21 -1.70 15.97
C ILE A 13 22.38 -2.08 15.07
N GLN A 14 23.08 -3.15 15.44
CA GLN A 14 24.14 -3.74 14.66
C GLN A 14 23.74 -5.17 14.29
N VAL A 15 23.91 -5.50 13.01
CA VAL A 15 23.66 -6.84 12.49
C VAL A 15 24.93 -7.27 11.77
N GLU A 16 25.63 -8.24 12.33
CA GLU A 16 26.84 -8.82 11.74
C GLU A 16 26.52 -10.24 11.25
N SER A 17 26.88 -10.56 10.01
CA SER A 17 26.78 -11.92 9.50
C SER A 17 28.11 -12.65 9.75
N ARG A 18 28.12 -13.59 10.70
CA ARG A 18 29.26 -14.49 10.96
C ARG A 18 28.83 -15.93 10.71
N ASP A 19 29.55 -16.65 9.85
CA ASP A 19 29.37 -18.09 9.61
C ASP A 19 27.91 -18.51 9.28
N GLY A 20 27.19 -17.67 8.53
CA GLY A 20 25.81 -17.92 8.13
C GLY A 20 24.75 -17.65 9.21
N GLN A 21 25.14 -17.30 10.43
CA GLN A 21 24.24 -16.81 11.49
C GLN A 21 24.38 -15.29 11.65
N ALA A 22 23.25 -14.59 11.63
CA ALA A 22 23.21 -13.16 11.91
C ALA A 22 23.28 -12.92 13.43
N VAL A 23 24.39 -12.38 13.91
CA VAL A 23 24.51 -11.88 15.28
C VAL A 23 23.90 -10.48 15.33
N LYS A 24 22.84 -10.33 16.12
CA LYS A 24 22.11 -9.07 16.30
C LYS A 24 22.43 -8.50 17.67
N SER A 25 22.84 -7.24 17.71
CA SER A 25 23.08 -6.52 18.96
C SER A 25 22.54 -5.10 18.86
N TYR A 26 22.40 -4.44 20.00
CA TYR A 26 22.04 -3.03 20.04
C TYR A 26 22.77 -2.30 21.16
N LYS A 27 22.89 -0.98 21.02
CA LYS A 27 23.41 -0.06 22.02
C LYS A 27 22.39 1.05 22.24
N HIS A 28 21.93 1.20 23.49
CA HIS A 28 21.21 2.40 23.93
C HIS A 28 22.21 3.56 24.05
N TYR A 29 21.87 4.72 23.50
CA TYR A 29 22.72 5.92 23.61
C TYR A 29 22.23 6.82 24.71
N GLN A 30 20.97 7.23 24.59
CA GLN A 30 20.37 8.21 25.47
C GLN A 30 18.86 8.06 25.43
N THR A 31 18.27 8.41 26.56
CA THR A 31 16.87 8.78 26.66
C THR A 31 16.85 10.25 27.04
N LEU A 32 15.99 11.03 26.41
CA LEU A 32 15.80 12.45 26.64
C LEU A 32 14.39 12.68 27.18
N ASP A 33 14.25 13.55 28.16
CA ASP A 33 12.96 14.15 28.53
C ASP A 33 12.66 15.40 27.67
N GLU A 34 11.54 16.08 27.95
CA GLU A 34 11.11 17.27 27.20
C GLU A 34 12.19 18.37 27.13
N GLN A 35 12.80 18.72 28.27
CA GLN A 35 13.78 19.81 28.34
C GLN A 35 15.06 19.43 27.62
N GLU A 36 15.56 18.21 27.87
CA GLU A 36 16.76 17.70 27.20
C GLU A 36 16.56 17.56 25.68
N TYR A 37 15.34 17.23 25.23
CA TYR A 37 15.01 17.18 23.82
C TYR A 37 15.05 18.56 23.17
N ILE A 38 14.44 19.58 23.80
CA ILE A 38 14.43 20.96 23.28
C ILE A 38 15.86 21.49 23.12
N ASP A 39 16.74 21.19 24.06
CA ASP A 39 18.15 21.64 24.04
C ASP A 39 19.05 20.80 23.12
N SER A 40 18.55 19.69 22.58
CA SER A 40 19.33 18.76 21.75
C SER A 40 19.40 19.18 20.28
N GLU A 41 20.48 18.79 19.59
CA GLU A 41 20.59 18.96 18.13
C GLU A 41 19.62 18.05 17.34
N ILE A 42 19.12 16.97 17.95
CA ILE A 42 18.21 16.03 17.28
C ILE A 42 16.79 16.61 17.10
N SER A 43 16.40 17.60 17.91
CA SER A 43 15.11 18.30 17.76
C SER A 43 14.98 19.00 16.40
N LYS A 44 16.05 19.68 15.97
CA LYS A 44 16.15 20.36 14.67
C LYS A 44 15.86 19.42 13.49
N PHE A 45 16.15 18.13 13.65
CA PHE A 45 15.87 17.12 12.65
C PHE A 45 14.45 16.53 12.80
N LEU A 46 14.07 16.07 13.99
CA LEU A 46 12.84 15.30 14.19
C LEU A 46 11.55 16.14 14.19
N ASP A 47 11.60 17.43 14.51
CA ASP A 47 10.40 18.28 14.57
C ASP A 47 9.62 18.29 13.24
N GLY A 48 10.33 18.36 12.12
CA GLY A 48 9.73 18.28 10.79
C GLY A 48 9.17 16.90 10.46
N GLU A 49 9.74 15.86 11.07
CA GLU A 49 9.45 14.47 10.77
C GLU A 49 8.15 13.98 11.37
N PHE A 50 7.80 14.41 12.59
CA PHE A 50 6.50 14.07 13.19
C PHE A 50 5.34 14.53 12.31
N THR A 51 5.39 15.79 11.86
CA THR A 51 4.36 16.36 10.97
C THR A 51 4.35 15.65 9.62
N ARG A 52 5.53 15.36 9.05
CA ARG A 52 5.65 14.66 7.78
C ARG A 52 5.07 13.24 7.84
N THR A 53 5.31 12.51 8.92
CA THR A 53 4.74 11.18 9.17
C THR A 53 3.24 11.26 9.40
N ALA A 54 2.78 12.19 10.24
CA ALA A 54 1.37 12.38 10.52
C ALA A 54 0.56 12.74 9.25
N LYS A 55 1.09 13.62 8.38
CA LYS A 55 0.43 14.02 7.13
C LYS A 55 0.67 13.08 5.95
N ARG A 56 1.51 12.06 6.11
CA ARG A 56 1.81 11.14 5.01
C ARG A 56 0.53 10.45 4.55
N LYS A 57 0.21 10.60 3.25
CA LYS A 57 -0.97 10.01 2.64
C LYS A 57 -0.93 8.49 2.84
N VAL A 58 -2.06 7.96 3.28
CA VAL A 58 -2.35 6.54 3.37
C VAL A 58 -3.77 6.33 2.85
N GLU A 59 -3.99 5.21 2.18
CA GLU A 59 -5.30 4.80 1.68
C GLU A 59 -5.69 3.54 2.43
N LYS A 60 -6.97 3.41 2.80
CA LYS A 60 -7.48 2.21 3.45
C LYS A 60 -7.31 1.00 2.54
N ASN A 61 -7.77 1.10 1.30
CA ASN A 61 -7.57 0.09 0.25
C ASN A 61 -6.67 0.68 -0.86
N PRO A 62 -5.36 0.41 -0.82
CA PRO A 62 -4.38 1.00 -1.72
C PRO A 62 -4.50 0.44 -3.14
N ASN A 63 -4.20 1.28 -4.14
CA ASN A 63 -4.25 0.88 -5.55
C ASN A 63 -3.07 0.00 -6.01
N SER A 64 -2.15 -0.33 -5.11
CA SER A 64 -0.98 -1.18 -5.38
C SER A 64 -0.86 -2.25 -4.30
N GLU A 65 -0.41 -3.45 -4.65
CA GLU A 65 -0.21 -4.56 -3.68
C GLU A 65 0.83 -4.26 -2.61
N GLN A 66 1.86 -3.47 -2.93
CA GLN A 66 2.93 -3.13 -1.99
C GLN A 66 3.02 -1.62 -1.77
N PRO A 67 1.99 -1.01 -1.17
CA PRO A 67 1.99 0.40 -0.86
C PRO A 67 3.05 0.67 0.22
N PRO A 68 3.78 1.79 0.13
CA PRO A 68 4.80 2.12 1.12
C PRO A 68 4.21 2.61 2.45
N THR A 69 2.95 3.02 2.48
CA THR A 69 2.25 3.44 3.70
C THR A 69 0.99 2.58 3.86
N LYS A 70 0.78 2.02 5.05
CA LYS A 70 -0.35 1.13 5.36
C LYS A 70 -0.98 1.50 6.70
N ILE A 71 -2.27 1.24 6.82
CA ILE A 71 -3.00 1.24 8.10
C ILE A 71 -3.04 -0.21 8.57
N GLY A 72 -2.60 -0.44 9.80
CA GLY A 72 -2.68 -1.74 10.45
C GLY A 72 -3.68 -1.69 11.60
N ARG A 73 -4.50 -2.72 11.74
CA ARG A 73 -5.47 -2.88 12.83
C ARG A 73 -5.04 -4.00 13.77
N PHE A 74 -5.09 -3.77 15.08
CA PHE A 74 -4.78 -4.82 16.06
C PHE A 74 -5.78 -5.97 15.97
N ILE A 75 -5.26 -7.20 15.92
CA ILE A 75 -6.06 -8.43 15.89
C ILE A 75 -6.52 -8.75 17.31
N VAL A 76 -7.81 -8.91 17.50
CA VAL A 76 -8.42 -9.28 18.78
C VAL A 76 -9.42 -10.40 18.54
N GLU A 77 -9.43 -11.39 19.42
CA GLU A 77 -10.39 -12.49 19.34
C GLU A 77 -11.81 -12.02 19.72
N PRO A 78 -12.87 -12.58 19.13
CA PRO A 78 -14.24 -12.21 19.46
C PRO A 78 -14.52 -12.32 20.97
N GLY A 79 -15.00 -11.22 21.57
CA GLY A 79 -15.30 -11.16 23.01
C GLY A 79 -14.14 -10.72 23.91
N HIS A 80 -12.98 -10.42 23.33
CA HIS A 80 -11.84 -9.81 24.01
C HIS A 80 -11.65 -8.34 23.60
N ASP A 81 -10.94 -7.58 24.44
CA ASP A 81 -10.59 -6.19 24.20
C ASP A 81 -9.13 -6.06 23.70
N LEU A 82 -8.71 -4.83 23.35
CA LEU A 82 -7.36 -4.54 22.84
C LEU A 82 -6.24 -5.00 23.77
N ASP A 83 -6.50 -5.08 25.08
CA ASP A 83 -5.53 -5.54 26.09
C ASP A 83 -5.15 -7.02 25.94
N SER A 84 -5.88 -7.79 25.14
CA SER A 84 -5.49 -9.15 24.77
C SER A 84 -4.39 -9.18 23.70
N ASN A 85 -4.16 -8.07 22.99
CA ASN A 85 -3.21 -7.99 21.88
C ASN A 85 -1.79 -7.62 22.40
N PRO A 86 -0.77 -8.47 22.18
CA PRO A 86 0.58 -8.20 22.66
C PRO A 86 1.25 -6.97 22.05
N ASN A 87 1.00 -6.68 20.76
CA ASN A 87 1.54 -5.49 20.11
C ASN A 87 0.87 -4.22 20.67
N PHE A 88 -0.45 -4.22 20.86
CA PHE A 88 -1.17 -3.10 21.50
C PHE A 88 -0.61 -2.79 22.88
N ASN A 89 -0.48 -3.82 23.74
CA ASN A 89 0.04 -3.65 25.10
C ASN A 89 1.44 -3.03 25.14
N LEU A 90 2.27 -3.34 24.16
CA LEU A 90 3.61 -2.79 24.04
C LEU A 90 3.57 -1.28 23.74
N PHE A 91 2.69 -0.83 22.83
CA PHE A 91 2.49 0.59 22.56
C PHE A 91 1.75 1.31 23.69
N LEU A 92 0.78 0.66 24.33
CA LEU A 92 0.07 1.21 25.47
C LEU A 92 1.05 1.55 26.61
N ARG A 93 1.95 0.62 26.96
CA ARG A 93 2.99 0.86 27.98
C ARG A 93 3.87 2.06 27.63
N LEU A 94 4.33 2.16 26.38
CA LEU A 94 5.11 3.31 25.92
C LEU A 94 4.33 4.63 26.04
N ARG A 95 3.03 4.61 25.76
CA ARG A 95 2.14 5.78 25.78
C ARG A 95 1.82 6.26 27.19
N THR A 96 1.74 5.35 28.17
CA THR A 96 1.33 5.65 29.56
C THR A 96 2.49 5.83 30.54
N THR A 97 3.73 5.73 30.07
CA THR A 97 4.89 5.85 30.97
C THR A 97 5.28 7.31 31.15
N ASP A 98 5.40 7.74 32.41
CA ASP A 98 5.59 9.16 32.76
C ASP A 98 7.02 9.50 33.24
N ASN A 99 7.85 8.48 33.48
CA ASN A 99 9.23 8.70 33.91
C ASN A 99 10.24 8.10 32.93
N LYS A 100 11.39 8.75 32.89
CA LYS A 100 12.48 8.49 31.95
C LYS A 100 13.04 7.07 32.02
N GLU A 101 13.14 6.48 33.22
CA GLU A 101 13.71 5.14 33.40
C GLU A 101 12.74 4.05 32.95
N ASP A 102 11.47 4.13 33.36
CA ASP A 102 10.44 3.21 32.90
C ASP A 102 10.21 3.33 31.40
N TYR A 103 10.29 4.55 30.83
CA TYR A 103 10.11 4.76 29.40
C TYR A 103 11.23 4.08 28.61
N LYS A 104 12.46 4.17 29.10
CA LYS A 104 13.60 3.43 28.55
C LYS A 104 13.37 1.91 28.63
N ASN A 105 12.90 1.39 29.77
CA ASN A 105 12.63 -0.04 29.92
C ASN A 105 11.54 -0.52 28.94
N ALA A 106 10.47 0.25 28.75
CA ALA A 106 9.44 -0.03 27.77
C ALA A 106 9.97 0.01 26.32
N CYS A 107 10.91 0.92 26.04
CA CYS A 107 11.61 0.98 24.75
C CYS A 107 12.49 -0.24 24.51
N ASP A 108 13.19 -0.75 25.54
CA ASP A 108 14.01 -1.97 25.44
C ASP A 108 13.16 -3.19 25.07
N ASP A 109 11.94 -3.29 25.59
CA ASP A 109 11.00 -4.35 25.22
C ASP A 109 10.56 -4.27 23.75
N LEU A 110 10.24 -3.07 23.24
CA LEU A 110 9.97 -2.84 21.82
C LEU A 110 11.16 -3.29 20.97
N LEU A 111 12.35 -2.86 21.35
CA LEU A 111 13.57 -3.13 20.60
C LEU A 111 13.90 -4.62 20.58
N ARG A 112 13.76 -5.34 21.69
CA ARG A 112 13.93 -6.81 21.74
C ARG A 112 12.96 -7.50 20.79
N SER A 113 11.68 -7.12 20.82
CA SER A 113 10.67 -7.68 19.92
C SER A 113 10.99 -7.37 18.43
N TYR A 114 11.51 -6.17 18.13
CA TYR A 114 11.99 -5.84 16.79
C TYR A 114 13.19 -6.71 16.37
N LEU A 115 14.17 -6.93 17.26
CA LEU A 115 15.38 -7.72 16.97
C LEU A 115 15.09 -9.21 16.74
N ASP A 116 14.00 -9.73 17.27
CA ASP A 116 13.58 -11.12 17.04
C ASP A 116 13.00 -11.36 15.63
N THR A 117 12.78 -10.31 14.83
CA THR A 117 12.27 -10.46 13.46
C THR A 117 13.34 -11.01 12.50
N SER A 118 12.92 -11.65 11.40
CA SER A 118 13.85 -12.19 10.40
C SER A 118 14.47 -11.09 9.53
N ALA A 119 13.75 -10.00 9.29
CA ALA A 119 14.14 -8.91 8.40
C ALA A 119 14.89 -7.75 9.09
N VAL A 120 15.46 -7.96 10.28
CA VAL A 120 16.22 -6.92 11.01
C VAL A 120 17.38 -6.41 10.17
N ARG A 121 17.55 -5.09 10.14
CA ARG A 121 18.69 -4.43 9.52
C ARG A 121 19.35 -3.48 10.52
N GLY A 122 20.67 -3.35 10.39
CA GLY A 122 21.44 -2.38 11.17
C GLY A 122 21.03 -0.95 10.86
N GLY A 123 21.10 -0.08 11.86
CA GLY A 123 20.60 1.29 11.74
C GLY A 123 20.32 1.94 13.08
N ALA A 124 19.73 3.12 13.05
CA ALA A 124 19.19 3.79 14.22
C ALA A 124 17.70 3.49 14.39
N LEU A 125 17.28 3.23 15.63
CA LEU A 125 15.89 3.15 16.05
C LEU A 125 15.62 4.23 17.09
N ILE A 126 14.61 5.06 16.84
CA ILE A 126 14.23 6.19 17.69
C ILE A 126 12.77 6.00 18.09
N ILE A 127 12.49 5.96 19.39
CA ILE A 127 11.14 5.76 19.92
C ILE A 127 10.76 7.02 20.68
N VAL A 128 9.70 7.69 20.24
CA VAL A 128 9.28 9.00 20.73
C VAL A 128 7.86 8.95 21.25
N GLN A 129 7.66 9.44 22.47
CA GLN A 129 6.37 9.76 23.06
C GLN A 129 6.16 11.25 22.93
N SER A 130 5.09 11.66 22.25
CA SER A 130 4.83 13.08 21.98
C SER A 130 3.34 13.40 21.94
N VAL A 131 2.97 14.57 22.43
CA VAL A 131 1.57 15.02 22.50
C VAL A 131 1.30 16.05 21.40
N LEU A 132 0.16 15.92 20.72
CA LEU A 132 -0.32 16.97 19.82
C LEU A 132 -0.99 18.08 20.64
N ALA A 133 -0.17 18.97 21.21
CA ALA A 133 -0.57 19.99 22.20
C ALA A 133 -1.70 20.94 21.78
N THR A 134 -2.11 20.91 20.51
CA THR A 134 -3.19 21.75 19.97
C THR A 134 -4.57 21.09 20.02
N HIS A 135 -4.64 19.77 20.18
CA HIS A 135 -5.88 19.01 19.98
C HIS A 135 -6.10 17.91 21.02
N LEU A 136 -5.04 17.33 21.59
CA LEU A 136 -5.12 16.12 22.43
C LEU A 136 -4.14 16.21 23.59
N ASP A 137 -4.53 15.64 24.73
CA ASP A 137 -3.67 15.46 25.90
C ASP A 137 -2.96 14.10 25.90
N ASP A 138 -3.55 13.10 25.23
CA ASP A 138 -2.98 11.76 25.17
C ASP A 138 -1.77 11.68 24.21
N PRO A 139 -0.68 10.99 24.59
CA PRO A 139 0.50 10.92 23.76
C PRO A 139 0.34 9.99 22.54
N PHE A 140 1.04 10.34 21.47
CA PHE A 140 1.37 9.47 20.35
C PHE A 140 2.74 8.82 20.57
N ILE A 141 2.87 7.59 20.09
CA ILE A 141 4.14 6.89 19.91
C ILE A 141 4.55 6.94 18.45
N PHE A 142 5.70 7.55 18.19
CA PHE A 142 6.40 7.46 16.92
C PHE A 142 7.60 6.52 17.05
N VAL A 143 7.71 5.56 16.15
CA VAL A 143 8.90 4.71 16.03
C VAL A 143 9.57 5.03 14.71
N PHE A 144 10.74 5.66 14.72
CA PHE A 144 11.52 5.92 13.52
C PHE A 144 12.64 4.93 13.38
N LYS A 145 12.83 4.43 12.16
CA LYS A 145 13.92 3.54 11.81
C LYS A 145 14.68 4.11 10.62
N CYS A 146 15.98 4.32 10.81
CA CYS A 146 16.93 4.76 9.79
C CYS A 146 17.97 3.66 9.51
N ASP A 147 17.95 3.08 8.32
CA ASP A 147 18.92 2.06 7.90
C ASP A 147 20.31 2.65 7.64
N PHE A 148 21.37 1.92 8.01
CA PHE A 148 22.72 2.29 7.60
C PHE A 148 22.94 2.06 6.09
N GLU A 149 23.48 3.06 5.41
CA GLU A 149 23.93 2.90 4.02
C GLU A 149 25.19 2.02 3.96
N GLN A 150 25.23 1.08 3.02
CA GLN A 150 26.30 0.07 2.90
C GLN A 150 27.72 0.66 2.77
N LYS A 151 27.85 1.91 2.28
CA LYS A 151 29.15 2.59 2.08
C LYS A 151 29.72 3.20 3.36
N ILE A 152 28.94 3.31 4.43
CA ILE A 152 29.29 4.06 5.65
C ILE A 152 29.67 3.09 6.80
N ALA A 153 29.30 1.81 6.69
CA ALA A 153 29.42 0.79 7.74
C ALA A 153 30.84 0.26 8.04
N ARG A 154 31.92 0.98 7.69
CA ARG A 154 33.31 0.55 7.91
C ARG A 154 34.14 1.53 8.73
N ILE A 155 33.70 1.90 9.93
CA ILE A 155 34.60 2.56 10.89
C ILE A 155 34.26 2.08 12.31
N SER A 156 35.24 1.48 12.97
CA SER A 156 35.15 0.74 14.23
C SER A 156 35.61 1.57 15.45
N ASP A 157 35.09 2.78 15.61
CA ASP A 157 35.49 3.68 16.71
C ASP A 157 34.27 4.35 17.37
N GLU A 158 34.28 4.56 18.69
CA GLU A 158 33.13 5.12 19.42
C GLU A 158 32.87 6.58 19.06
N LYS A 159 33.91 7.34 18.70
CA LYS A 159 33.77 8.70 18.11
C LYS A 159 33.13 8.66 16.72
N SER A 160 33.29 7.55 16.01
CA SER A 160 32.67 7.33 14.70
C SER A 160 31.20 6.94 14.81
N LEU A 161 30.72 6.44 15.95
CA LEU A 161 29.33 6.04 16.12
C LEU A 161 28.37 7.25 16.12
N VAL A 162 28.76 8.37 16.74
CA VAL A 162 28.03 9.65 16.63
C VAL A 162 28.00 10.16 15.19
N SER A 163 29.14 10.07 14.50
CA SER A 163 29.23 10.41 13.07
C SER A 163 28.42 9.46 12.18
N GLN A 164 28.31 8.17 12.53
CA GLN A 164 27.44 7.20 11.87
C GLN A 164 25.96 7.51 12.11
N VAL A 165 25.60 8.00 13.29
CA VAL A 165 24.23 8.45 13.60
C VAL A 165 23.86 9.70 12.78
N GLU A 166 24.75 10.70 12.74
CA GLU A 166 24.57 11.91 11.90
C GLU A 166 24.49 11.57 10.40
N MET A 167 25.26 10.57 9.94
CA MET A 167 25.20 10.10 8.55
C MET A 167 24.02 9.16 8.24
N ALA A 168 23.52 8.39 9.22
CA ALA A 168 22.46 7.41 9.04
C ALA A 168 21.06 8.02 9.01
N ILE A 169 20.89 9.15 9.70
CA ILE A 169 19.63 9.85 9.76
C ILE A 169 19.43 10.63 8.45
N ASN A 170 19.09 9.89 7.40
CA ASN A 170 18.68 10.45 6.12
C ASN A 170 17.14 10.42 6.04
N ALA A 171 16.53 11.61 6.07
CA ALA A 171 15.08 11.78 5.99
C ALA A 171 14.46 11.13 4.73
N LYS A 172 15.21 10.89 3.65
CA LYS A 172 14.63 10.32 2.42
C LYS A 172 14.18 8.86 2.57
N ASN A 173 14.84 8.08 3.43
CA ASN A 173 14.61 6.63 3.57
C ASN A 173 14.13 6.23 4.96
N MET A 174 13.76 7.21 5.79
CA MET A 174 13.29 6.96 7.15
C MET A 174 11.94 6.26 7.13
N LYS A 175 11.85 5.19 7.91
CA LYS A 175 10.63 4.42 8.10
C LYS A 175 10.02 4.78 9.44
N SER A 176 8.70 4.74 9.52
CA SER A 176 8.00 5.19 10.72
C SER A 176 6.81 4.32 11.08
N ILE A 177 6.55 4.18 12.36
CA ILE A 177 5.23 3.81 12.91
C ILE A 177 4.68 5.05 13.61
N GLN A 178 3.38 5.29 13.48
CA GLN A 178 2.60 6.24 14.28
C GLN A 178 1.46 5.46 14.95
N TYR A 179 1.38 5.53 16.27
CA TYR A 179 0.28 4.99 17.06
C TYR A 179 -0.16 6.02 18.12
N PRO A 180 -1.47 6.24 18.36
CA PRO A 180 -2.58 5.75 17.56
C PRO A 180 -2.57 6.34 16.14
N TYR A 181 -3.28 5.69 15.22
CA TYR A 181 -3.51 6.28 13.91
C TYR A 181 -4.38 7.53 14.05
N MET A 182 -4.02 8.59 13.32
CA MET A 182 -4.74 9.86 13.32
C MET A 182 -5.21 10.14 11.87
N PRO A 183 -6.44 9.73 11.50
CA PRO A 183 -6.98 10.01 10.17
C PRO A 183 -7.13 11.52 9.92
N GLU A 184 -7.58 12.26 10.93
CA GLU A 184 -7.77 13.71 10.89
C GLU A 184 -7.22 14.36 12.17
N GLU A 185 -6.81 15.64 12.11
CA GLU A 185 -6.26 16.33 13.29
C GLU A 185 -7.27 16.31 14.45
N GLY A 186 -6.91 15.63 15.55
CA GLY A 186 -7.74 15.49 16.74
C GLY A 186 -8.65 14.25 16.78
N ILE A 187 -8.74 13.49 15.68
CA ILE A 187 -9.45 12.19 15.64
C ILE A 187 -8.41 11.08 15.70
N VAL A 188 -8.50 10.20 16.69
CA VAL A 188 -7.58 9.07 16.88
C VAL A 188 -8.31 7.75 16.84
N GLU A 189 -7.68 6.75 16.24
CA GLU A 189 -8.16 5.38 16.15
C GLU A 189 -7.23 4.48 16.98
N ASP A 190 -7.61 4.18 18.22
CA ASP A 190 -6.79 3.35 19.14
C ASP A 190 -6.63 1.90 18.68
N TRP A 191 -7.53 1.44 17.80
CA TRP A 191 -7.47 0.11 17.19
C TRP A 191 -6.46 0.02 16.06
N GLU A 192 -5.93 1.17 15.61
CA GLU A 192 -5.16 1.27 14.40
C GLU A 192 -3.82 1.96 14.62
N LEU A 193 -2.86 1.59 13.78
CA LEU A 193 -1.58 2.25 13.64
C LEU A 193 -1.29 2.53 12.17
N LYS A 194 -0.44 3.51 11.91
CA LYS A 194 0.05 3.79 10.56
C LYS A 194 1.51 3.44 10.47
N ILE A 195 1.85 2.62 9.49
CA ILE A 195 3.25 2.34 9.15
C ILE A 195 3.63 3.01 7.83
N HIS A 196 4.88 3.41 7.74
CA HIS A 196 5.52 3.80 6.50
C HIS A 196 6.86 3.08 6.37
N GLN A 197 7.01 2.33 5.28
CA GLN A 197 8.25 1.68 4.91
C GLN A 197 8.43 1.57 3.40
N SER A 198 9.67 1.39 2.93
CA SER A 198 9.90 1.05 1.52
C SER A 198 9.22 -0.28 1.19
N SER A 199 8.59 -0.41 0.02
CA SER A 199 7.80 -1.59 -0.40
C SER A 199 8.51 -2.94 -0.20
N HIS A 200 9.83 -2.99 -0.43
CA HIS A 200 10.63 -4.21 -0.26
C HIS A 200 11.00 -4.54 1.19
N ALA A 201 10.77 -3.62 2.13
CA ALA A 201 11.09 -3.82 3.52
C ALA A 201 9.83 -4.21 4.29
N ARG A 202 9.81 -5.43 4.83
CA ARG A 202 8.69 -5.96 5.61
C ARG A 202 8.94 -5.99 7.13
N TYR A 203 10.02 -5.39 7.63
CA TYR A 203 10.40 -5.56 9.05
C TYR A 203 9.36 -5.01 10.04
N PHE A 204 8.57 -3.97 9.72
CA PHE A 204 7.49 -3.54 10.63
C PHE A 204 6.29 -4.48 10.60
N GLU A 205 6.01 -5.09 9.45
CA GLU A 205 4.96 -6.10 9.33
C GLU A 205 5.38 -7.38 10.07
N ASP A 206 6.65 -7.79 9.96
CA ASP A 206 7.21 -8.93 10.70
C ASP A 206 7.28 -8.70 12.22
N PHE A 207 7.46 -7.45 12.64
CA PHE A 207 7.47 -7.02 14.04
C PHE A 207 6.05 -6.98 14.63
N LEU A 208 5.09 -6.48 13.85
CA LEU A 208 3.69 -6.33 14.24
C LEU A 208 2.87 -7.58 13.91
N LYS A 209 3.28 -8.72 14.48
CA LYS A 209 2.70 -10.04 14.19
C LYS A 209 1.20 -10.15 14.48
N PHE A 210 0.69 -9.37 15.43
CA PHE A 210 -0.71 -9.36 15.84
C PHE A 210 -1.46 -8.15 15.27
N VAL A 211 -1.05 -7.67 14.09
CA VAL A 211 -1.69 -6.58 13.37
C VAL A 211 -2.04 -7.08 11.98
N THR A 212 -3.29 -6.86 11.57
CA THR A 212 -3.74 -7.12 10.19
C THR A 212 -3.69 -5.84 9.37
N TYR A 213 -3.51 -5.95 8.07
CA TYR A 213 -3.50 -4.82 7.15
C TYR A 213 -4.64 -4.98 6.16
N GLU A 214 -5.24 -3.86 5.79
CA GLU A 214 -6.30 -3.82 4.80
C GLU A 214 -5.79 -4.30 3.44
N GLN A 215 -6.62 -5.06 2.73
CA GLN A 215 -6.30 -5.57 1.41
C GLN A 215 -6.20 -4.43 0.39
N SER A 216 -5.26 -4.56 -0.53
CA SER A 216 -5.15 -3.68 -1.69
C SER A 216 -6.28 -3.93 -2.68
N ILE A 217 -6.58 -2.93 -3.50
CA ILE A 217 -7.59 -3.05 -4.55
C ILE A 217 -7.30 -4.22 -5.51
N PRO A 218 -6.04 -4.44 -5.97
CA PRO A 218 -5.72 -5.63 -6.76
C PRO A 218 -6.05 -6.95 -6.06
N GLU A 219 -5.77 -7.07 -4.76
CA GLU A 219 -6.06 -8.29 -3.99
C GLU A 219 -7.57 -8.52 -3.87
N ILE A 220 -8.34 -7.47 -3.53
CA ILE A 220 -9.81 -7.52 -3.44
C ILE A 220 -10.43 -7.89 -4.79
N VAL A 221 -10.00 -7.24 -5.86
CA VAL A 221 -10.47 -7.53 -7.22
C VAL A 221 -10.18 -8.98 -7.59
N ASN A 222 -8.97 -9.46 -7.29
CA ASN A 222 -8.58 -10.84 -7.61
C ASN A 222 -9.43 -11.85 -6.83
N GLU A 223 -9.61 -11.66 -5.53
CA GLU A 223 -10.42 -12.53 -4.68
C GLU A 223 -11.85 -12.64 -5.21
N HIS A 224 -12.52 -11.51 -5.47
CA HIS A 224 -13.88 -11.51 -6.00
C HIS A 224 -13.98 -12.12 -7.39
N VAL A 225 -13.06 -11.79 -8.31
CA VAL A 225 -13.05 -12.40 -9.65
C VAL A 225 -12.91 -13.93 -9.54
N MET A 226 -12.08 -14.43 -8.63
CA MET A 226 -11.93 -15.86 -8.40
C MET A 226 -13.19 -16.50 -7.81
N GLU A 227 -13.88 -15.86 -6.87
CA GLU A 227 -15.19 -16.31 -6.37
C GLU A 227 -16.23 -16.42 -7.49
N PHE A 228 -16.28 -15.43 -8.39
CA PHE A 228 -17.16 -15.45 -9.56
C PHE A 228 -16.77 -16.54 -10.56
N VAL A 229 -15.47 -16.77 -10.79
CA VAL A 229 -14.98 -17.88 -11.62
C VAL A 229 -15.44 -19.22 -11.05
N GLN A 230 -15.27 -19.44 -9.74
CA GLN A 230 -15.71 -20.67 -9.09
C GLN A 230 -17.22 -20.86 -9.26
N THR A 231 -18.02 -19.82 -9.00
CA THR A 231 -19.48 -19.84 -9.18
C THR A 231 -19.87 -20.13 -10.63
N TYR A 232 -19.18 -19.52 -11.61
CA TYR A 232 -19.42 -19.74 -13.03
C TYR A 232 -19.13 -21.19 -13.44
N VAL A 233 -18.00 -21.74 -13.00
CA VAL A 233 -17.61 -23.12 -13.29
C VAL A 233 -18.60 -24.10 -12.65
N GLU A 234 -19.01 -23.88 -11.41
CA GLU A 234 -19.99 -24.71 -10.70
C GLU A 234 -21.35 -24.73 -11.42
N ASN A 235 -21.82 -23.59 -11.91
CA ASN A 235 -23.08 -23.51 -12.64
C ASN A 235 -23.00 -24.17 -14.02
N LYS A 236 -21.86 -24.06 -14.70
CA LYS A 236 -21.66 -24.63 -16.04
C LYS A 236 -21.42 -26.14 -16.00
N TRP A 237 -20.72 -26.62 -14.98
CA TRP A 237 -20.45 -28.04 -14.71
C TRP A 237 -20.81 -28.41 -13.26
N PRO A 238 -22.11 -28.68 -12.99
CA PRO A 238 -22.59 -29.00 -11.65
C PRO A 238 -22.02 -30.32 -11.10
N ASP A 239 -21.60 -31.23 -11.98
CA ASP A 239 -20.98 -32.51 -11.59
C ASP A 239 -19.47 -32.35 -11.36
N SER A 240 -19.03 -32.57 -10.13
CA SER A 240 -17.63 -32.38 -9.67
C SER A 240 -16.62 -33.40 -10.21
N SER A 241 -17.05 -34.39 -11.00
CA SER A 241 -16.19 -35.43 -11.58
C SER A 241 -15.76 -35.16 -13.03
N HIS A 242 -16.19 -34.04 -13.62
CA HIS A 242 -15.86 -33.71 -15.00
C HIS A 242 -14.39 -33.27 -15.10
N GLU A 243 -13.55 -34.01 -15.83
CA GLU A 243 -12.15 -33.61 -16.06
C GLU A 243 -12.04 -32.21 -16.67
N GLU A 244 -13.01 -31.82 -17.50
CA GLU A 244 -13.09 -30.48 -18.11
C GLU A 244 -13.27 -29.37 -17.06
N ARG A 245 -13.97 -29.63 -15.95
CA ARG A 245 -14.15 -28.67 -14.85
C ARG A 245 -12.79 -28.31 -14.23
N HIS A 246 -12.02 -29.34 -13.85
CA HIS A 246 -10.70 -29.17 -13.27
C HIS A 246 -9.67 -28.59 -14.25
N GLN A 247 -9.87 -28.77 -15.54
CA GLN A 247 -9.02 -28.15 -16.56
C GLN A 247 -9.33 -26.66 -16.70
N GLU A 248 -10.61 -26.29 -16.78
CA GLU A 248 -11.04 -24.89 -16.88
C GLU A 248 -10.67 -24.08 -15.61
N GLU A 249 -10.86 -24.65 -14.41
CA GLU A 249 -10.44 -24.01 -13.14
C GLU A 249 -8.94 -23.69 -13.15
N ARG A 250 -8.11 -24.66 -13.57
CA ARG A 250 -6.66 -24.47 -13.66
C ARG A 250 -6.27 -23.43 -14.72
N GLU A 251 -6.94 -23.41 -15.86
CA GLU A 251 -6.68 -22.40 -16.90
C GLU A 251 -7.02 -20.99 -16.42
N LEU A 252 -8.13 -20.82 -15.69
CA LEU A 252 -8.53 -19.52 -15.13
C LEU A 252 -7.64 -19.07 -13.96
N GLU A 253 -7.19 -19.99 -13.10
CA GLU A 253 -6.19 -19.69 -12.07
C GLU A 253 -4.85 -19.25 -12.67
N LEU A 254 -4.37 -19.94 -13.71
CA LEU A 254 -3.16 -19.57 -14.44
C LEU A 254 -3.31 -18.22 -15.14
N TRP A 255 -4.48 -17.91 -15.68
CA TRP A 255 -4.79 -16.60 -16.25
C TRP A 255 -4.80 -15.49 -15.20
N ALA A 256 -5.40 -15.72 -14.02
CA ALA A 256 -5.43 -14.77 -12.93
C ALA A 256 -4.02 -14.44 -12.41
N ALA A 257 -3.12 -15.43 -12.39
CA ALA A 257 -1.73 -15.28 -11.97
C ALA A 257 -0.78 -14.68 -13.04
N SER A 258 -1.26 -14.42 -14.27
CA SER A 258 -0.42 -13.92 -15.37
C SER A 258 -0.25 -12.40 -15.34
N ASP A 259 0.99 -11.91 -15.52
CA ASP A 259 1.33 -10.49 -15.64
C ASP A 259 0.75 -9.84 -16.91
N LYS A 260 0.50 -10.62 -17.97
CA LYS A 260 -0.13 -10.17 -19.21
C LYS A 260 -1.41 -10.96 -19.44
N ARG A 261 -2.53 -10.25 -19.44
CA ARG A 261 -3.86 -10.83 -19.61
C ARG A 261 -4.46 -10.36 -20.92
N ASN A 262 -5.00 -11.31 -21.68
CA ASN A 262 -5.81 -11.05 -22.87
C ASN A 262 -7.30 -11.29 -22.53
N LEU A 263 -8.19 -10.71 -23.33
CA LEU A 263 -9.62 -10.98 -23.23
C LEU A 263 -9.89 -12.48 -23.47
N GLN A 264 -10.63 -13.11 -22.55
CA GLN A 264 -10.87 -14.57 -22.59
C GLN A 264 -12.19 -14.96 -23.29
N GLU A 265 -13.12 -14.02 -23.47
CA GLU A 265 -14.45 -14.27 -24.05
C GLU A 265 -15.26 -15.38 -23.36
N LYS A 266 -15.08 -15.54 -22.03
CA LYS A 266 -15.74 -16.60 -21.25
C LYS A 266 -17.06 -16.18 -20.60
N TRP A 267 -17.28 -14.88 -20.40
CA TRP A 267 -18.44 -14.31 -19.73
C TRP A 267 -19.19 -13.36 -20.64
N GLU A 268 -20.51 -13.37 -20.52
CA GLU A 268 -21.39 -12.39 -21.14
C GLU A 268 -21.27 -11.03 -20.44
N PRO A 269 -21.58 -9.91 -21.13
CA PRO A 269 -21.48 -8.57 -20.55
C PRO A 269 -22.23 -8.41 -19.23
N GLU A 270 -23.41 -9.01 -19.09
CA GLU A 270 -24.23 -8.94 -17.87
C GLU A 270 -23.54 -9.60 -16.68
N GLN A 271 -22.82 -10.71 -16.90
CA GLN A 271 -22.07 -11.41 -15.86
C GLN A 271 -20.88 -10.56 -15.39
N VAL A 272 -20.22 -9.85 -16.32
CA VAL A 272 -19.14 -8.92 -15.98
C VAL A 272 -19.68 -7.72 -15.20
N VAL A 273 -20.87 -7.22 -15.51
CA VAL A 273 -21.54 -6.14 -14.75
C VAL A 273 -21.91 -6.60 -13.34
N GLU A 274 -22.44 -7.82 -13.19
CA GLU A 274 -22.71 -8.40 -11.86
C GLU A 274 -21.43 -8.49 -11.02
N ALA A 275 -20.35 -9.00 -11.63
CA ALA A 275 -19.05 -9.09 -10.97
C ALA A 275 -18.51 -7.71 -10.59
N ALA A 276 -18.57 -6.76 -11.50
CA ALA A 276 -18.16 -5.38 -11.27
C ALA A 276 -18.92 -4.74 -10.10
N THR A 277 -20.22 -4.98 -9.98
CA THR A 277 -21.08 -4.38 -8.94
C THR A 277 -20.57 -4.69 -7.54
N ARG A 278 -20.21 -5.95 -7.25
CA ARG A 278 -19.67 -6.34 -5.93
C ARG A 278 -18.35 -5.64 -5.61
N ILE A 279 -17.51 -5.43 -6.62
CA ILE A 279 -16.22 -4.75 -6.45
C ILE A 279 -16.43 -3.23 -6.25
N ILE A 280 -17.37 -2.62 -6.98
CA ILE A 280 -17.73 -1.20 -6.92
C ILE A 280 -18.30 -0.84 -5.54
N GLU A 281 -19.05 -1.73 -4.89
CA GLU A 281 -19.57 -1.54 -3.52
C GLU A 281 -18.46 -1.25 -2.51
N ILE A 282 -17.26 -1.82 -2.71
CA ILE A 282 -16.10 -1.61 -1.84
C ILE A 282 -15.42 -0.27 -2.17
N LYS A 283 -15.19 -0.02 -3.46
CA LYS A 283 -14.61 1.24 -3.94
C LYS A 283 -15.23 1.65 -5.28
N PRO A 284 -16.06 2.71 -5.30
CA PRO A 284 -16.73 3.14 -6.53
C PRO A 284 -15.77 3.62 -7.62
N GLU A 285 -14.63 4.20 -7.22
CA GLU A 285 -13.65 4.83 -8.11
C GLU A 285 -12.57 3.86 -8.62
N ILE A 286 -12.87 2.55 -8.72
CA ILE A 286 -11.91 1.59 -9.27
C ILE A 286 -11.68 1.89 -10.75
N GLU A 287 -10.42 2.08 -11.12
CA GLU A 287 -10.04 2.38 -12.50
C GLU A 287 -9.92 1.10 -13.33
N ILE A 288 -10.48 1.11 -14.54
CA ILE A 288 -10.16 0.13 -15.60
C ILE A 288 -9.16 0.75 -16.57
N LYS A 289 -8.15 -0.04 -16.95
CA LYS A 289 -7.08 0.36 -17.88
C LYS A 289 -6.78 -0.79 -18.82
N PHE A 290 -6.89 -0.55 -20.12
CA PHE A 290 -6.55 -1.55 -21.13
C PHE A 290 -6.09 -0.85 -22.42
N LYS A 291 -5.47 -1.63 -23.30
CA LYS A 291 -4.94 -1.15 -24.59
C LYS A 291 -5.67 -1.86 -25.72
N LEU A 292 -6.16 -1.10 -26.70
CA LEU A 292 -6.73 -1.62 -27.94
C LEU A 292 -5.88 -1.11 -29.11
N GLY A 293 -5.11 -2.01 -29.74
CA GLY A 293 -4.09 -1.62 -30.71
C GLY A 293 -3.01 -0.76 -30.05
N GLU A 294 -2.84 0.48 -30.50
CA GLU A 294 -1.94 1.48 -29.88
C GLU A 294 -2.64 2.41 -28.88
N THR A 295 -3.97 2.39 -28.85
CA THR A 295 -4.78 3.31 -28.04
C THR A 295 -4.87 2.81 -26.60
N PHE A 296 -4.58 3.69 -25.65
CA PHE A 296 -4.76 3.44 -24.22
C PHE A 296 -6.11 3.99 -23.76
N ILE A 297 -6.93 3.14 -23.18
CA ILE A 297 -8.24 3.50 -22.64
C ILE A 297 -8.17 3.44 -21.11
N LYS A 298 -8.67 4.49 -20.46
CA LYS A 298 -8.79 4.60 -19.00
C LYS A 298 -10.19 5.11 -18.65
N GLY A 299 -10.85 4.46 -17.71
CA GLY A 299 -12.16 4.85 -17.17
C GLY A 299 -12.39 4.25 -15.80
N PHE A 300 -13.61 4.34 -15.26
CA PHE A 300 -13.99 3.64 -14.04
C PHE A 300 -14.67 2.31 -14.37
N LEU A 301 -14.49 1.30 -13.50
CA LEU A 301 -15.18 0.02 -13.60
C LEU A 301 -16.70 0.21 -13.52
N ALA A 302 -17.16 1.18 -12.75
CA ALA A 302 -18.56 1.56 -12.63
C ALA A 302 -19.18 2.08 -13.94
N ASP A 303 -18.37 2.56 -14.89
CA ASP A 303 -18.86 2.99 -16.19
C ASP A 303 -18.99 1.81 -17.17
N TYR A 304 -18.48 0.60 -16.85
CA TYR A 304 -18.61 -0.56 -17.74
C TYR A 304 -20.05 -1.06 -17.79
N GLY A 305 -20.57 -1.23 -19.01
CA GLY A 305 -21.96 -1.65 -19.25
C GLY A 305 -22.95 -0.49 -19.32
N ASP A 306 -22.58 0.71 -18.88
CA ASP A 306 -23.41 1.93 -18.97
C ASP A 306 -22.84 2.96 -19.96
N LYS A 307 -21.56 3.33 -19.79
CA LYS A 307 -20.88 4.30 -20.68
C LYS A 307 -19.74 3.70 -21.47
N ILE A 308 -19.14 2.62 -20.99
CA ILE A 308 -18.03 1.93 -21.65
C ILE A 308 -18.53 0.55 -22.08
N HIS A 309 -18.54 0.32 -23.39
CA HIS A 309 -18.95 -0.94 -23.99
C HIS A 309 -17.81 -1.53 -24.81
N LEU A 310 -17.50 -2.79 -24.56
CA LEU A 310 -16.58 -3.60 -25.34
C LEU A 310 -17.40 -4.46 -26.31
N THR A 311 -17.09 -4.43 -27.59
CA THR A 311 -17.84 -5.17 -28.60
C THR A 311 -16.93 -5.76 -29.68
N LYS A 312 -17.42 -6.78 -30.38
CA LYS A 312 -16.76 -7.31 -31.58
C LYS A 312 -17.10 -6.43 -32.77
N LEU A 313 -16.08 -6.07 -33.54
CA LEU A 313 -16.24 -5.41 -34.82
C LEU A 313 -15.45 -6.21 -35.85
N ARG A 314 -16.17 -7.05 -36.60
CA ARG A 314 -15.60 -8.00 -37.57
C ARG A 314 -14.68 -9.01 -36.89
N ASP A 315 -13.42 -9.10 -37.33
CA ASP A 315 -12.39 -9.97 -36.76
C ASP A 315 -11.65 -9.34 -35.56
N GLY A 316 -12.00 -8.10 -35.21
CA GLY A 316 -11.38 -7.35 -34.12
C GLY A 316 -12.37 -6.90 -33.05
N TYR A 317 -11.91 -5.95 -32.25
CA TYR A 317 -12.67 -5.37 -31.15
C TYR A 317 -12.83 -3.87 -31.34
N ALA A 318 -13.95 -3.34 -30.85
CA ALA A 318 -14.21 -1.92 -30.73
C ALA A 318 -14.60 -1.59 -29.28
N VAL A 319 -14.28 -0.36 -28.89
CA VAL A 319 -14.72 0.22 -27.61
C VAL A 319 -15.61 1.40 -27.93
N ILE A 320 -16.81 1.41 -27.36
CA ILE A 320 -17.75 2.52 -27.45
C ILE A 320 -17.72 3.23 -26.09
N ILE A 321 -17.53 4.54 -26.11
CA ILE A 321 -17.50 5.39 -24.91
C ILE A 321 -18.56 6.48 -25.08
N GLU A 322 -19.50 6.52 -24.15
CA GLU A 322 -20.58 7.49 -24.10
C GLU A 322 -20.27 8.61 -23.09
N GLY A 323 -20.69 9.83 -23.41
CA GLY A 323 -20.49 11.00 -22.55
C GLY A 323 -21.19 12.24 -23.10
N ASP A 324 -21.40 13.21 -22.22
CA ASP A 324 -22.25 14.37 -22.52
C ASP A 324 -21.51 15.50 -23.25
N ALA A 325 -20.18 15.56 -23.12
CA ALA A 325 -19.37 16.62 -23.71
C ALA A 325 -17.91 16.19 -23.92
N PHE A 326 -17.29 16.72 -24.98
CA PHE A 326 -15.84 16.64 -25.17
C PHE A 326 -15.14 17.81 -24.48
N THR A 327 -14.04 17.53 -23.80
CA THR A 327 -13.13 18.54 -23.25
C THR A 327 -11.75 18.33 -23.86
N PHE A 328 -11.15 19.39 -24.37
CA PHE A 328 -9.83 19.38 -24.99
C PHE A 328 -8.85 20.21 -24.15
N ASP A 329 -7.60 19.77 -24.08
CA ASP A 329 -6.52 20.57 -23.49
C ASP A 329 -6.17 21.77 -24.38
N LYS A 330 -5.34 22.70 -23.88
CA LYS A 330 -4.98 23.97 -24.56
C LYS A 330 -4.21 23.82 -25.90
N SER A 331 -4.00 22.61 -26.38
CA SER A 331 -3.38 22.32 -27.67
C SER A 331 -4.43 22.34 -28.78
N TYR A 332 -4.17 23.01 -29.89
CA TYR A 332 -5.12 23.06 -31.01
C TYR A 332 -5.13 21.76 -31.82
N SER A 333 -6.28 21.13 -31.94
CA SER A 333 -6.56 19.98 -32.81
C SER A 333 -7.69 20.31 -33.79
N PRO A 334 -7.55 20.00 -35.10
CA PRO A 334 -8.66 20.14 -36.06
C PRO A 334 -9.92 19.36 -35.66
N VAL A 335 -9.78 18.32 -34.82
CA VAL A 335 -10.90 17.52 -34.30
C VAL A 335 -11.85 18.36 -33.44
N GLU A 336 -11.38 19.44 -32.81
CA GLU A 336 -12.21 20.36 -32.03
C GLU A 336 -13.28 21.07 -32.87
N LEU A 337 -13.09 21.15 -34.20
CA LEU A 337 -14.01 21.76 -35.14
C LEU A 337 -14.95 20.74 -35.82
N LEU A 338 -14.84 19.45 -35.45
CA LEU A 338 -15.65 18.38 -36.03
C LEU A 338 -17.13 18.62 -35.71
N GLN A 339 -17.96 18.61 -36.75
CA GLN A 339 -19.40 18.39 -36.59
C GLN A 339 -19.64 16.87 -36.56
N PRO A 340 -20.04 16.29 -35.41
CA PRO A 340 -20.14 14.84 -35.29
C PRO A 340 -21.28 14.29 -36.15
N GLU A 341 -20.99 13.19 -36.86
CA GLU A 341 -22.01 12.38 -37.52
C GLU A 341 -22.83 11.58 -36.49
N SER A 342 -24.00 11.07 -36.89
CA SER A 342 -24.78 10.18 -36.02
C SER A 342 -24.08 8.84 -35.82
N PHE A 343 -24.22 8.24 -34.64
CA PHE A 343 -23.65 6.90 -34.34
C PHE A 343 -24.05 5.86 -35.39
N ARG A 344 -25.32 5.87 -35.80
CA ARG A 344 -25.84 4.94 -36.83
C ARG A 344 -25.10 5.05 -38.16
N SER A 345 -24.85 6.27 -38.62
CA SER A 345 -24.12 6.51 -39.88
C SER A 345 -22.70 5.99 -39.79
N VAL A 346 -22.03 6.22 -38.66
CA VAL A 346 -20.68 5.72 -38.41
C VAL A 346 -20.68 4.19 -38.31
N SER A 347 -21.63 3.58 -37.60
CA SER A 347 -21.71 2.12 -37.45
C SER A 347 -21.97 1.42 -38.79
N GLU A 348 -22.88 1.95 -39.63
CA GLU A 348 -23.15 1.40 -40.96
C GLU A 348 -21.90 1.46 -41.84
N ARG A 349 -21.16 2.58 -41.81
CA ARG A 349 -19.88 2.74 -42.51
C ARG A 349 -18.82 1.75 -42.01
N LEU A 350 -18.68 1.60 -40.69
CA LEU A 350 -17.76 0.65 -40.05
C LEU A 350 -18.14 -0.81 -40.30
N LEU A 351 -19.35 -1.13 -40.72
CA LEU A 351 -19.72 -2.48 -41.16
C LEU A 351 -19.42 -2.71 -42.64
N GLN A 352 -19.39 -1.65 -43.46
CA GLN A 352 -19.23 -1.73 -44.92
C GLN A 352 -17.80 -1.54 -45.44
N SER A 353 -16.89 -0.90 -44.68
CA SER A 353 -15.50 -0.73 -45.15
C SER A 353 -14.79 -2.10 -45.31
N PRO A 354 -13.88 -2.31 -46.27
CA PRO A 354 -13.08 -3.55 -46.33
C PRO A 354 -12.07 -3.62 -45.16
N ASN A 355 -11.67 -4.82 -44.74
CA ASN A 355 -10.52 -5.01 -43.83
C ASN A 355 -9.24 -4.73 -44.63
N VAL A 356 -8.50 -3.66 -44.30
CA VAL A 356 -7.24 -3.29 -44.99
C VAL A 356 -6.05 -4.01 -44.35
N ALA A 357 -6.19 -5.28 -43.95
CA ALA A 357 -5.18 -5.97 -43.14
C ALA A 357 -4.45 -7.14 -43.84
N ASP A 358 -4.73 -7.45 -45.11
CA ASP A 358 -4.18 -8.67 -45.76
C ASP A 358 -3.49 -8.48 -47.12
N ASP A 359 -3.29 -7.26 -47.65
CA ASP A 359 -2.72 -7.08 -49.00
C ASP A 359 -1.21 -6.70 -49.05
N ASP A 360 -0.49 -6.64 -47.93
CA ASP A 360 0.94 -6.25 -47.91
C ASP A 360 1.92 -7.43 -47.64
N LEU A 361 1.56 -8.68 -47.95
CA LEU A 361 2.47 -9.84 -47.80
C LEU A 361 2.60 -10.75 -49.02
N GLU A 362 2.35 -10.27 -50.23
CA GLU A 362 2.75 -10.96 -51.47
C GLU A 362 3.44 -10.04 -52.48
N GLU A 363 4.61 -9.50 -52.13
CA GLU A 363 5.66 -9.20 -53.12
C GLU A 363 7.05 -9.49 -52.51
N GLU A 364 7.49 -10.75 -52.59
CA GLU A 364 8.85 -11.15 -53.02
C GLU A 364 8.92 -12.63 -53.43
#